data_AF-A0A6I4W3R0-F1
#
_entry.id   AF-A0A6I4W3R0-F1
#
_cell.length_a   1.000
_cell.length_b   1.000
_cell.length_c   1.000
_cell.angle_alpha   90.00
_cell.angle_beta   90.00
_cell.angle_gamma   90.00
#
_symmetry.space_group_name_H-M   'P 1'
#
loop_
_entity.id
_entity.type
_entity.pdbx_description
1 polymer ?
#
loop_
_entity_poly.entity_id
_entity_poly.type
_entity_poly.pdbx_seq_one_letter_code
_entity_poly.pdbx_strand_id
1 'polypeptide(L)'
;MTAFVPGSAVSAAETVKVRGTISARRAGAGVVRVRADHAYVYAVRAPHDAGTVRRVVVRRVTVITIRRAGPGVVLRLERSSFSATGATCAGVRLRPDFGPAAGRRAARCRAAA
;
A
#
# COMPACT_ATOMS: atom_id res chain seq x y z
N MET A 1 -0.47 7.61 4.62
CA MET A 1 0.52 7.28 3.56
C MET A 1 1.36 6.09 4.05
N THR A 2 1.72 5.13 3.20
CA THR A 2 2.61 3.99 3.58
C THR A 2 4.02 4.29 3.11
N ALA A 3 5.00 4.23 4.00
CA ALA A 3 6.41 4.48 3.70
C ALA A 3 7.31 3.51 4.47
N PHE A 4 8.52 3.28 3.98
CA PHE A 4 9.54 2.57 4.74
C PHE A 4 10.12 3.46 5.86
N VAL A 5 10.59 2.84 6.94
CA VAL A 5 11.39 3.55 7.95
C VAL A 5 12.64 4.11 7.24
N PRO A 6 12.96 5.41 7.37
CA PRO A 6 14.16 5.99 6.78
C PRO A 6 15.40 5.19 7.15
N GLY A 7 16.28 4.95 6.17
CA GLY A 7 17.50 4.17 6.38
C GLY A 7 17.28 2.71 6.77
N SER A 8 16.05 2.16 6.69
CA SER A 8 15.82 0.72 6.97
C SER A 8 15.97 -0.17 5.75
N ALA A 9 16.01 0.41 4.55
CA ALA A 9 16.16 -0.32 3.30
C ALA A 9 16.62 0.61 2.17
N VAL A 10 17.28 0.03 1.17
CA VAL A 10 17.62 0.68 -0.10
C VAL A 10 16.86 0.01 -1.24
N SER A 11 16.52 0.78 -2.28
CA SER A 11 15.84 0.22 -3.46
C SER A 11 16.80 -0.69 -4.22
N ALA A 12 16.35 -1.90 -4.55
CA ALA A 12 17.12 -2.85 -5.34
C ALA A 12 16.78 -2.79 -6.84
N ALA A 13 15.73 -2.04 -7.19
CA ALA A 13 15.28 -1.80 -8.56
C ALA A 13 14.73 -0.37 -8.66
N GLU A 14 14.78 0.21 -9.85
CA GLU A 14 14.22 1.54 -10.11
C GLU A 14 12.69 1.52 -10.30
N THR A 15 12.13 0.33 -10.50
CA THR A 15 10.70 0.14 -10.81
C THR A 15 9.96 -0.54 -9.66
N VAL A 16 8.68 -0.17 -9.51
CA VAL A 16 7.75 -0.85 -8.61
C VAL A 16 6.73 -1.58 -9.46
N LYS A 17 6.63 -2.90 -9.28
CA LYS A 17 5.59 -3.67 -9.95
C LYS A 17 4.25 -3.45 -9.25
N VAL A 18 3.25 -3.01 -10.01
CA VAL A 18 1.88 -2.80 -9.52
C VAL A 18 0.94 -3.75 -10.24
N ARG A 19 0.12 -4.49 -9.48
CA ARG A 19 -0.97 -5.31 -10.03
C ARG A 19 -2.22 -5.08 -9.21
N GLY A 20 -3.35 -4.88 -9.86
CA GLY A 20 -4.60 -4.67 -9.15
C GLY A 20 -5.76 -4.40 -10.08
N THR A 21 -6.87 -3.98 -9.48
CA THR A 21 -8.08 -3.59 -10.19
C THR A 21 -8.61 -2.26 -9.65
N ILE A 22 -9.21 -1.50 -10.56
CA ILE A 22 -10.07 -0.38 -10.24
C ILE A 22 -11.45 -0.73 -10.77
N SER A 23 -12.45 -0.67 -9.91
CA SER A 23 -13.85 -0.84 -10.30
C SER A 23 -14.68 0.35 -9.85
N ALA A 24 -15.62 0.74 -10.70
CA ALA A 24 -16.58 1.78 -10.44
C ALA A 24 -17.98 1.19 -10.52
N ARG A 25 -18.85 1.57 -9.59
CA ARG A 25 -20.27 1.19 -9.60
C ARG A 25 -21.15 2.37 -9.21
N ARG A 26 -22.35 2.43 -9.77
CA ARG A 26 -23.38 3.37 -9.33
C ARG A 26 -23.74 3.11 -7.87
N ALA A 27 -23.83 4.16 -7.07
CA ALA A 27 -24.18 4.10 -5.64
C ALA A 27 -25.34 5.04 -5.26
N GLY A 28 -25.95 5.70 -6.25
CA GLY A 28 -27.07 6.62 -6.10
C GLY A 28 -27.23 7.52 -7.34
N ALA A 29 -28.23 8.40 -7.33
CA ALA A 29 -28.39 9.42 -8.37
C ALA A 29 -27.19 10.39 -8.33
N GLY A 30 -26.42 10.45 -9.42
CA GLY A 30 -25.22 11.30 -9.50
C GLY A 30 -24.06 10.87 -8.57
N VAL A 31 -24.10 9.64 -8.03
CA VAL A 31 -23.09 9.11 -7.11
C VAL A 31 -22.45 7.84 -7.68
N VAL A 32 -21.12 7.83 -7.75
CA VAL A 32 -20.30 6.69 -8.15
C VAL A 32 -19.40 6.29 -7.00
N ARG A 33 -19.41 5.00 -6.66
CA ARG A 33 -18.46 4.42 -5.71
C ARG A 33 -17.35 3.73 -6.47
N VAL A 34 -16.12 4.14 -6.19
CA VAL A 34 -14.91 3.57 -6.82
C VAL A 34 -14.13 2.79 -5.77
N ARG A 35 -13.74 1.57 -6.12
CA ARG A 35 -12.85 0.73 -5.32
C ARG A 35 -11.57 0.48 -6.12
N ALA A 36 -10.45 0.82 -5.51
CA ALA A 36 -9.11 0.48 -5.99
C ALA A 36 -8.48 -0.55 -5.06
N ASP A 37 -8.01 -1.66 -5.61
CA ASP A 37 -7.37 -2.76 -4.88
C ASP A 37 -6.09 -3.16 -5.61
N HIS A 38 -4.95 -2.71 -5.08
CA HIS A 38 -3.65 -2.87 -5.73
C HIS A 38 -2.64 -3.51 -4.80
N ALA A 39 -1.78 -4.36 -5.36
CA ALA A 39 -0.56 -4.85 -4.75
C ALA A 39 0.65 -4.18 -5.41
N TYR A 40 1.46 -3.52 -4.59
CA TYR A 40 2.73 -2.89 -4.96
C TYR A 40 3.85 -3.82 -4.48
N VAL A 41 4.79 -4.12 -5.36
CA VAL A 41 5.91 -5.01 -5.09
C VAL A 41 7.19 -4.21 -5.17
N TYR A 42 7.86 -4.06 -4.02
CA TYR A 42 9.13 -3.38 -3.89
C TYR A 42 10.25 -4.41 -3.77
N ALA A 43 11.29 -4.24 -4.57
CA ALA A 43 12.55 -4.96 -4.40
C ALA A 43 13.48 -4.09 -3.54
N VAL A 44 13.92 -4.61 -2.40
CA VAL A 44 14.72 -3.86 -1.42
C VAL A 44 15.91 -4.67 -0.91
N ARG A 45 16.98 -3.99 -0.50
CA ARG A 45 18.11 -4.59 0.23
C ARG A 45 18.28 -3.93 1.59
N ALA A 46 19.00 -4.61 2.47
CA ALA A 46 19.42 -4.02 3.73
C ALA A 46 20.36 -2.83 3.44
N PRO A 47 20.30 -1.76 4.23
CA PRO A 47 21.29 -0.70 4.16
C PRO A 47 22.67 -1.26 4.50
N HIS A 48 23.70 -0.86 3.75
CA HIS A 48 25.10 -1.24 3.96
C HIS A 48 25.47 -2.70 3.71
N ASP A 49 24.53 -3.51 3.20
CA ASP A 49 24.81 -4.88 2.77
C ASP A 49 24.36 -5.07 1.31
N ALA A 50 25.30 -5.49 0.46
CA ALA A 50 25.02 -5.84 -0.94
C ALA A 50 24.26 -7.18 -1.07
N GLY A 51 23.92 -7.80 0.06
CA GLY A 51 23.26 -9.08 0.21
C GLY A 51 21.89 -9.22 -0.49
N THR A 52 21.20 -10.30 -0.13
CA THR A 52 20.04 -10.80 -0.88
C THR A 52 18.92 -9.77 -1.02
N VAL A 53 18.49 -9.54 -2.27
CA VAL A 53 17.29 -8.75 -2.56
C VAL A 53 16.07 -9.41 -1.92
N ARG A 54 15.31 -8.62 -1.17
CA ARG A 54 14.04 -9.03 -0.58
C ARG A 54 12.88 -8.35 -1.26
N ARG A 55 11.74 -9.02 -1.23
CA ARG A 55 10.48 -8.53 -1.77
C ARG A 55 9.59 -8.07 -0.63
N VAL A 56 9.17 -6.81 -0.66
CA VAL A 56 8.08 -6.30 0.19
C VAL A 56 6.85 -6.09 -0.68
N VAL A 57 5.74 -6.72 -0.30
CA VAL A 57 4.47 -6.58 -1.03
C VAL A 57 3.51 -5.78 -0.18
N VAL A 58 3.07 -4.63 -0.67
CA VAL A 58 2.07 -3.78 -0.01
C VAL A 58 0.77 -3.88 -0.78
N ARG A 59 -0.26 -4.50 -0.20
CA ARG A 59 -1.62 -4.43 -0.72
C ARG A 59 -2.33 -3.21 -0.14
N ARG A 60 -2.90 -2.37 -0.99
CA ARG A 60 -3.65 -1.18 -0.62
C ARG A 60 -5.06 -1.26 -1.21
N VAL A 61 -6.04 -1.03 -0.34
CA VAL A 61 -7.45 -0.95 -0.71
C VAL A 61 -7.95 0.44 -0.36
N THR A 62 -8.41 1.16 -1.39
CA THR A 62 -9.00 2.49 -1.27
C THR A 62 -10.42 2.46 -1.81
N VAL A 63 -11.36 3.00 -1.04
CA VAL A 63 -12.75 3.18 -1.47
C VAL A 63 -13.08 4.65 -1.36
N ILE A 64 -13.46 5.24 -2.48
CA ILE A 64 -13.90 6.64 -2.57
C ILE A 64 -15.31 6.67 -3.14
N THR A 65 -16.04 7.70 -2.75
CA THR A 65 -17.31 8.05 -3.39
C THR A 65 -17.14 9.39 -4.07
N ILE A 66 -17.58 9.43 -5.32
CA ILE A 66 -17.53 10.58 -6.20
C ILE A 66 -18.97 11.01 -6.45
N ARG A 67 -19.30 12.26 -6.14
CA ARG A 67 -20.64 12.83 -6.43
C ARG A 67 -20.53 14.18 -7.10
N ARG A 68 -21.49 14.51 -7.96
CA ARG A 68 -21.61 15.86 -8.50
C ARG A 68 -22.09 16.81 -7.40
N ALA A 69 -21.56 18.03 -7.38
CA ALA A 69 -21.99 19.12 -6.52
C ALA A 69 -22.01 20.43 -7.33
N GLY A 70 -23.17 20.78 -7.88
CA GLY A 70 -23.29 21.88 -8.85
C GLY A 70 -22.42 21.63 -10.09
N PRO A 71 -21.58 22.59 -10.52
CA PRO A 71 -20.63 22.39 -11.63
C PRO A 71 -19.42 21.52 -11.26
N GLY A 72 -19.22 21.23 -9.97
CA GLY A 72 -18.06 20.51 -9.46
C GLY A 72 -18.30 19.05 -9.13
N VAL A 73 -17.22 18.39 -8.67
CA VAL A 73 -17.20 17.01 -8.20
C VAL A 73 -16.60 16.95 -6.81
N VAL A 74 -17.29 16.31 -5.88
CA VAL A 74 -16.79 16.05 -4.52
C VAL A 74 -16.31 14.61 -4.44
N LEU A 75 -15.05 14.43 -4.05
CA LEU A 75 -14.48 13.13 -3.70
C LEU A 75 -14.46 12.97 -2.18
N ARG A 76 -15.06 11.89 -1.68
CA ARG A 76 -15.02 11.51 -0.27
C ARG A 76 -14.29 10.18 -0.12
N LEU A 77 -13.22 10.17 0.68
CA LEU A 77 -12.55 8.95 1.09
C LEU A 77 -13.40 8.21 2.12
N GLU A 78 -13.88 7.01 1.77
CA GLU A 78 -14.69 6.19 2.69
C GLU A 78 -13.83 5.22 3.48
N ARG A 79 -12.82 4.66 2.82
CA ARG A 79 -11.90 3.71 3.43
C ARG A 79 -10.56 3.81 2.75
N SER A 80 -9.50 3.86 3.54
CA SER A 80 -8.15 3.55 3.08
C SER A 80 -7.53 2.56 4.04
N SER A 81 -7.03 1.45 3.51
CA SER A 81 -6.39 0.41 4.31
C SER A 81 -5.26 -0.23 3.53
N PHE A 82 -4.30 -0.80 4.25
CA PHE A 82 -3.22 -1.56 3.64
C PHE A 82 -2.80 -2.75 4.51
N SER A 83 -2.12 -3.69 3.88
CA SER A 83 -1.39 -4.78 4.51
C SER A 83 -0.06 -4.98 3.80
N ALA A 84 0.96 -5.39 4.52
CA ALA A 84 2.29 -5.64 3.96
C ALA A 84 2.75 -7.06 4.27
N THR A 85 3.46 -7.69 3.33
CA THR A 85 4.17 -8.96 3.54
C THR A 85 5.66 -8.72 3.28
N GLY A 86 6.53 -9.35 4.07
CA GLY A 86 7.98 -9.13 4.01
C GLY A 86 8.46 -7.90 4.78
N ALA A 87 7.59 -7.30 5.60
CA ALA A 87 7.91 -6.18 6.48
C ALA A 87 7.06 -6.26 7.76
N THR A 88 7.57 -5.68 8.85
CA THR A 88 6.85 -5.44 10.10
C THR A 88 6.41 -3.99 10.20
N CYS A 89 5.47 -3.71 11.11
CA CYS A 89 5.00 -2.35 11.37
C CYS A 89 5.90 -1.67 12.40
N ALA A 90 6.30 -0.44 12.11
CA ALA A 90 6.93 0.49 13.05
C ALA A 90 6.09 1.78 13.08
N GLY A 91 5.02 1.78 13.88
CA GLY A 91 3.97 2.79 13.81
C GLY A 91 3.27 2.77 12.44
N VAL A 92 3.23 3.92 11.77
CA VAL A 92 2.65 4.06 10.42
C VAL A 92 3.60 3.66 9.28
N ARG A 93 4.86 3.32 9.62
CA ARG A 93 5.89 2.97 8.66
C ARG A 93 6.13 1.46 8.62
N LEU A 94 6.73 1.01 7.52
CA LEU A 94 7.11 -0.37 7.28
C LEU A 94 8.61 -0.53 7.52
N ARG A 95 9.01 -1.56 8.27
CA ARG A 95 10.40 -1.98 8.39
C ARG A 95 10.57 -3.33 7.66
N PRO A 96 11.28 -3.39 6.53
CA PRO A 96 11.50 -4.65 5.83
C PRO A 96 12.19 -5.68 6.72
N ASP A 97 11.80 -6.93 6.53
CA ASP A 97 12.39 -8.05 7.27
C ASP A 97 13.46 -8.72 6.40
N PHE A 98 14.71 -8.66 6.87
CA PHE A 98 15.86 -9.27 6.20
C PHE A 98 16.29 -10.61 6.83
N GLY A 99 15.61 -11.08 7.87
CA GLY A 99 15.92 -12.34 8.56
C GLY A 99 15.70 -13.60 7.71
N PRO A 100 15.79 -14.82 8.28
CA PRO A 100 15.51 -16.07 7.57
C PRO A 100 14.04 -16.16 7.09
N ALA A 101 13.77 -16.95 6.04
CA ALA A 101 12.51 -16.89 5.28
C ALA A 101 11.29 -17.60 5.92
N ALA A 102 11.47 -18.35 7.01
CA ALA A 102 10.42 -19.22 7.54
C ALA A 102 9.24 -18.44 8.17
N GLY A 103 8.02 -18.70 7.68
CA GLY A 103 6.77 -18.42 8.42
C GLY A 103 6.24 -16.99 8.45
N ARG A 104 6.64 -16.10 7.53
CA ARG A 104 6.31 -14.66 7.62
C ARG A 104 4.82 -14.36 7.39
N ARG A 105 4.17 -13.83 8.42
CA ARG A 105 2.78 -13.35 8.35
C ARG A 105 2.70 -11.96 7.74
N ALA A 106 1.57 -11.67 7.07
CA ALA A 106 1.27 -10.33 6.59
C ALA A 106 1.02 -9.39 7.79
N ALA A 107 1.78 -8.31 7.87
CA ALA A 107 1.58 -7.23 8.82
C ALA A 107 0.40 -6.34 8.36
N ARG A 108 -0.53 -6.07 9.26
CA ARG A 108 -1.61 -5.09 9.04
C ARG A 108 -1.30 -3.85 9.86
N CYS A 109 -0.65 -2.87 9.27
CA CYS A 109 -0.41 -1.62 9.97
C CYS A 109 -1.66 -0.74 9.83
N ARG A 110 -2.07 -0.12 10.94
CA ARG A 110 -3.12 0.89 10.94
C ARG A 110 -2.45 2.25 11.08
N ALA A 111 -2.94 3.23 10.33
CA ALA A 111 -2.73 4.61 10.74
C ALA A 111 -3.53 4.81 12.03
N ALA A 112 -2.92 5.37 13.07
CA ALA A 112 -3.69 5.96 14.16
C ALA A 112 -4.59 7.04 13.53
N ALA A 113 -5.87 7.00 13.87
CA ALA A 113 -6.85 7.97 13.42
C ALA A 113 -6.53 9.35 14.01
#